data_AF-A0A2X1MX07-F1
#
_entry.id   AF-A0A2X1MX07-F1
#
_cell.length_a   1.000
_cell.length_b   1.000
_cell.length_c   1.000
_cell.angle_alpha   90.00
_cell.angle_beta   90.00
_cell.angle_gamma   90.00
#
_symmetry.space_group_name_H-M   'P 1'
#
loop_
_entity.id
_entity.type
_entity.pdbx_description
1 polymer ?
#
loop_
_entity_poly.entity_id
_entity_poly.type
_entity_poly.pdbx_seq_one_letter_code
_entity_poly.pdbx_strand_id
1 'polypeptide(L)'
;MTPILNHYFARINWSGAAAVNIDTLRALHLKHNCTIPFENLDVLLPREIQLDNQSLEEKLVIARRGGYCFEQNGVFERVLRELGFNVRSLLGRVVLSNPPALPPRTHRLLLVELEEEKWIADVGFGGQTLTAPIRLVPDLVQTTPHGEYRLLQEGDDWVLQLIIISIGSRCTASISASSNKAIM
;
A
#
# COMPACT_ATOMS: atom_id res chain seq x y z
N MET A 1 6.98 -15.12 18.05
CA MET A 1 6.48 -14.68 16.73
C MET A 1 5.04 -15.14 16.61
N THR A 2 4.10 -14.25 16.26
CA THR A 2 2.66 -14.59 16.24
C THR A 2 2.33 -15.49 15.04
N PRO A 3 1.20 -16.25 15.08
CA PRO A 3 0.87 -17.20 14.01
C PRO A 3 0.84 -16.59 12.60
N ILE A 4 0.23 -15.41 12.45
CA ILE A 4 0.18 -14.68 11.17
C ILE A 4 1.57 -14.34 10.63
N LEU A 5 2.52 -13.94 11.49
CA LEU A 5 3.88 -13.63 11.04
C LEU A 5 4.58 -14.86 10.47
N ASN A 6 4.42 -16.03 11.11
CA ASN A 6 4.97 -17.28 10.61
C ASN A 6 4.38 -17.65 9.24
N HIS A 7 3.05 -17.61 9.11
CA HIS A 7 2.37 -17.92 7.85
C HIS A 7 2.74 -16.94 6.74
N TYR A 8 2.75 -15.65 7.05
CA TYR A 8 3.06 -14.59 6.10
C TYR A 8 4.53 -14.66 5.65
N PHE A 9 5.47 -14.87 6.56
CA PHE A 9 6.88 -15.03 6.20
C PHE A 9 7.12 -16.26 5.33
N ALA A 10 6.43 -17.37 5.60
CA ALA A 10 6.43 -18.52 4.69
C ALA A 10 5.81 -18.18 3.32
N ARG A 11 4.74 -17.39 3.28
CA ARG A 11 4.05 -16.98 2.05
C ARG A 11 4.94 -16.12 1.13
N ILE A 12 5.74 -15.23 1.70
CA ILE A 12 6.58 -14.29 0.96
C ILE A 12 8.05 -14.75 0.83
N ASN A 13 8.38 -15.95 1.31
CA ASN A 13 9.75 -16.49 1.38
C ASN A 13 10.71 -15.54 2.14
N TRP A 14 10.30 -15.14 3.34
CA TRP A 14 11.09 -14.33 4.24
C TRP A 14 11.87 -15.21 5.22
N SER A 15 13.20 -15.06 5.24
CA SER A 15 14.11 -15.82 6.09
C SER A 15 14.99 -14.94 6.99
N GLY A 16 14.83 -13.61 6.92
CA GLY A 16 15.60 -12.66 7.70
C GLY A 16 15.01 -12.38 9.09
N ALA A 17 15.81 -11.80 9.98
CA ALA A 17 15.25 -11.13 11.14
C ALA A 17 14.42 -9.92 10.68
N ALA A 18 13.28 -9.69 11.33
CA ALA A 18 12.44 -8.51 11.09
C ALA A 18 12.51 -7.61 12.33
N ALA A 19 12.86 -6.35 12.12
CA ALA A 19 12.87 -5.32 13.15
C ALA A 19 12.09 -4.08 12.68
N VAL A 20 11.69 -3.23 13.62
CA VAL A 20 10.97 -1.98 13.29
C VAL A 20 11.97 -0.96 12.76
N ASN A 21 12.32 -1.07 11.48
CA ASN A 21 13.24 -0.17 10.78
C ASN A 21 12.90 -0.08 9.27
N ILE A 22 13.53 0.87 8.59
CA ILE A 22 13.20 1.18 7.20
C ILE A 22 13.61 0.06 6.23
N ASP A 23 14.70 -0.66 6.53
CA ASP A 23 15.18 -1.76 5.70
C ASP A 23 14.21 -2.94 5.69
N THR A 24 13.69 -3.29 6.86
CA THR A 24 12.64 -4.31 7.00
C THR A 24 11.38 -3.89 6.25
N LEU A 25 10.94 -2.64 6.43
CA LEU A 25 9.74 -2.14 5.75
C LEU A 25 9.89 -2.19 4.22
N ARG A 26 11.02 -1.72 3.68
CA ARG A 26 11.33 -1.80 2.23
C ARG A 26 11.35 -3.23 1.72
N ALA A 27 12.04 -4.12 2.43
CA ALA A 27 12.20 -5.50 2.00
C ALA A 27 10.88 -6.28 2.04
N LEU A 28 10.06 -6.08 3.09
CA LEU A 28 8.71 -6.66 3.18
C LEU A 28 7.80 -6.13 2.08
N HIS A 29 7.83 -4.83 1.79
CA HIS A 29 7.03 -4.20 0.74
C HIS A 29 7.32 -4.80 -0.64
N LEU A 30 8.61 -4.96 -0.97
CA LEU A 30 9.01 -5.57 -2.24
C LEU A 30 8.65 -7.05 -2.30
N LYS A 31 8.94 -7.83 -1.24
CA LYS A 31 8.63 -9.26 -1.18
C LYS A 31 7.14 -9.55 -1.26
N HIS A 32 6.30 -8.70 -0.64
CA HIS A 32 4.85 -8.79 -0.77
C HIS A 32 4.42 -8.70 -2.23
N ASN A 33 4.82 -7.63 -2.92
CA ASN A 33 4.48 -7.38 -4.32
C ASN A 33 4.96 -8.48 -5.27
N CYS A 34 6.13 -9.06 -4.99
CA CYS A 34 6.68 -10.15 -5.80
C CYS A 34 5.95 -11.49 -5.61
N THR A 35 5.17 -11.66 -4.54
CA THR A 35 4.65 -12.98 -4.15
C THR A 35 3.13 -13.04 -4.06
N ILE A 36 2.45 -11.99 -3.61
CA ILE A 36 1.00 -11.92 -3.46
C ILE A 36 0.44 -11.08 -4.62
N PRO A 37 -0.19 -11.71 -5.64
CA PRO A 37 -0.60 -10.99 -6.84
C PRO A 37 -1.78 -10.07 -6.58
N PHE A 38 -1.83 -8.92 -7.23
CA PHE A 38 -3.08 -8.15 -7.33
C PHE A 38 -4.06 -8.88 -8.26
N GLU A 39 -5.29 -9.10 -7.80
CA GLU A 39 -6.34 -9.78 -8.58
C GLU A 39 -7.74 -9.34 -8.12
N ASN A 40 -8.73 -9.52 -9.00
CA ASN A 40 -10.14 -9.22 -8.75
C ASN A 40 -11.06 -10.40 -9.15
N LEU A 41 -10.56 -11.64 -9.12
CA LEU A 41 -11.28 -12.84 -9.55
C LEU A 41 -12.55 -13.08 -8.74
N ASP A 42 -12.55 -12.78 -7.44
CA ASP A 42 -13.76 -12.94 -6.62
C ASP A 42 -14.86 -11.95 -7.04
N VAL A 43 -14.51 -10.74 -7.49
CA VAL A 43 -15.48 -9.79 -8.07
C VAL A 43 -16.10 -10.36 -9.36
N LEU A 44 -15.27 -10.97 -10.21
CA LEU A 44 -15.71 -11.55 -11.49
C LEU A 44 -16.52 -12.85 -11.30
N LEU A 45 -16.28 -13.59 -10.21
CA LEU A 45 -16.93 -14.85 -9.87
C LEU A 45 -18.10 -14.69 -8.87
N PRO A 46 -18.78 -13.54 -8.91
CA PRO A 46 -19.63 -12.98 -7.84
C PRO A 46 -19.47 -13.59 -6.43
N ARG A 47 -18.25 -13.59 -5.88
CA ARG A 47 -17.96 -14.00 -4.51
C ARG A 47 -17.81 -12.77 -3.62
N GLU A 48 -18.35 -12.87 -2.41
CA GLU A 48 -18.22 -11.83 -1.41
C GLU A 48 -16.75 -11.67 -0.97
N ILE A 49 -16.32 -10.42 -0.77
CA ILE A 49 -14.97 -10.10 -0.32
C ILE A 49 -15.03 -9.82 1.18
N GLN A 50 -14.48 -10.73 1.97
CA GLN A 50 -14.38 -10.61 3.42
C GLN A 50 -13.10 -9.85 3.80
N LEU A 51 -13.22 -8.85 4.67
CA LEU A 51 -12.12 -7.95 5.05
C LEU A 51 -11.70 -8.11 6.52
N ASP A 52 -12.26 -9.07 7.25
CA ASP A 52 -11.80 -9.39 8.59
C ASP A 52 -10.42 -10.06 8.56
N ASN A 53 -9.70 -9.96 9.67
CA ASN A 53 -8.32 -10.43 9.76
C ASN A 53 -8.14 -11.92 9.42
N GLN A 54 -9.10 -12.76 9.83
CA GLN A 54 -9.01 -14.20 9.64
C GLN A 54 -9.22 -14.55 8.16
N SER A 55 -10.29 -14.06 7.54
CA SER A 55 -10.58 -14.30 6.12
C SER A 55 -9.46 -13.82 5.21
N LEU A 56 -8.86 -12.66 5.51
CA LEU A 56 -7.74 -12.12 4.76
C LEU A 56 -6.49 -13.02 4.83
N GLU A 57 -6.15 -13.52 6.02
CA GLU A 57 -5.05 -14.47 6.22
C GLU A 57 -5.32 -15.79 5.49
N GLU A 58 -6.51 -16.35 5.65
CA GLU A 58 -6.90 -17.60 5.00
C GLU A 58 -6.81 -17.48 3.47
N LYS A 59 -7.29 -16.38 2.89
CA LYS A 59 -7.30 -16.17 1.44
C LYS A 59 -5.91 -15.87 0.87
N LEU A 60 -5.28 -14.78 1.30
CA LEU A 60 -4.05 -14.26 0.66
C LEU A 60 -2.80 -15.04 1.08
N VAL A 61 -2.78 -15.50 2.34
CA VAL A 61 -1.60 -16.13 2.93
C VAL A 61 -1.66 -17.65 2.83
N ILE A 62 -2.69 -18.29 3.40
CA ILE A 62 -2.76 -19.75 3.50
C ILE A 62 -3.15 -20.38 2.16
N ALA A 63 -4.23 -19.91 1.53
CA ALA A 63 -4.69 -20.37 0.22
C ALA A 63 -3.85 -19.82 -0.95
N ARG A 64 -2.85 -18.97 -0.65
CA ARG A 64 -1.89 -18.38 -1.59
C ARG A 64 -2.55 -17.65 -2.77
N ARG A 65 -3.73 -17.08 -2.56
CA ARG A 65 -4.40 -16.24 -3.55
C ARG A 65 -3.86 -14.81 -3.52
N GLY A 66 -4.46 -13.95 -4.34
CA GLY A 66 -4.27 -12.52 -4.30
C GLY A 66 -5.48 -11.79 -3.75
N GLY A 67 -5.52 -10.48 -3.99
CA GLY A 67 -6.66 -9.62 -3.75
C GLY A 67 -6.39 -8.21 -4.28
N TYR A 68 -7.35 -7.31 -4.12
CA TYR A 68 -7.19 -5.90 -4.47
C TYR A 68 -6.82 -5.02 -3.26
N CYS A 69 -6.86 -3.69 -3.40
CA CYS A 69 -6.29 -2.74 -2.45
C CYS A 69 -6.68 -2.94 -0.98
N PHE A 70 -7.95 -3.23 -0.69
CA PHE A 70 -8.41 -3.41 0.68
C PHE A 70 -7.85 -4.67 1.36
N GLU A 71 -7.67 -5.73 0.58
CA GLU A 71 -7.19 -7.03 1.05
C GLU A 71 -5.67 -7.02 1.19
N GLN A 72 -4.96 -6.53 0.15
CA GLN A 72 -3.50 -6.45 0.11
C GLN A 72 -2.97 -5.59 1.26
N ASN A 73 -3.43 -4.33 1.33
CA ASN A 73 -3.01 -3.41 2.39
C ASN A 73 -3.59 -3.80 3.75
N GLY A 74 -4.69 -4.58 3.80
CA GLY A 74 -5.22 -5.14 5.04
C GLY A 74 -4.31 -6.18 5.69
N VAL A 75 -3.86 -7.17 4.91
CA VAL A 75 -2.87 -8.16 5.38
C VAL A 75 -1.56 -7.46 5.73
N PHE A 76 -1.10 -6.53 4.89
CA PHE A 76 0.16 -5.83 5.11
C PHE A 76 0.14 -4.97 6.38
N GLU A 77 -0.96 -4.24 6.65
CA GLU A 77 -1.15 -3.49 7.90
C GLU A 77 -1.09 -4.40 9.12
N ARG A 78 -1.78 -5.56 9.08
CA ARG A 78 -1.77 -6.52 10.19
C ARG A 78 -0.36 -7.02 10.47
N VAL A 79 0.38 -7.42 9.43
CA VAL A 79 1.78 -7.89 9.57
C VAL A 79 2.69 -6.81 10.14
N LEU A 80 2.60 -5.58 9.63
CA LEU A 80 3.42 -4.46 10.12
C LEU A 80 3.10 -4.15 11.59
N ARG A 81 1.82 -4.15 11.97
CA ARG A 81 1.40 -3.94 13.37
C ARG A 81 1.92 -5.04 14.29
N GLU A 82 1.84 -6.30 13.87
CA GLU A 82 2.34 -7.45 14.63
C GLU A 82 3.87 -7.44 14.80
N LEU A 83 4.59 -6.83 13.85
CA LEU A 83 6.03 -6.55 13.97
C LEU A 83 6.36 -5.37 14.88
N GLY A 84 5.36 -4.58 15.27
CA GLY A 84 5.52 -3.42 16.14
C GLY A 84 5.66 -2.08 15.42
N PHE A 85 5.42 -2.01 14.11
CA PHE A 85 5.35 -0.73 13.40
C PHE A 85 4.11 0.06 13.85
N ASN A 86 4.27 1.38 14.00
CA ASN A 86 3.13 2.29 14.12
C ASN A 86 2.52 2.50 12.73
N VAL A 87 1.40 1.84 12.45
CA VAL A 87 0.77 1.81 11.13
C VAL A 87 -0.75 1.93 11.21
N ARG A 88 -1.31 2.71 10.28
CA ARG A 88 -2.76 2.84 10.09
C ARG A 88 -3.14 2.96 8.62
N SER A 89 -4.36 2.55 8.29
CA SER A 89 -4.92 2.80 6.97
C SER A 89 -5.19 4.28 6.68
N LEU A 90 -5.02 4.64 5.42
CA LEU A 90 -5.53 5.83 4.75
C LEU A 90 -6.48 5.41 3.62
N LEU A 91 -7.31 6.36 3.20
CA LEU A 91 -8.14 6.22 2.00
C LEU A 91 -7.78 7.29 0.97
N GLY A 92 -7.52 6.86 -0.26
CA GLY A 92 -7.18 7.70 -1.40
C GLY A 92 -8.24 7.70 -2.49
N ARG A 93 -8.12 8.66 -3.41
CA ARG A 93 -8.97 8.80 -4.60
C ARG A 93 -8.13 8.50 -5.83
N VAL A 94 -8.62 7.61 -6.70
CA VAL A 94 -7.87 7.20 -7.89
C VAL A 94 -8.13 8.18 -9.02
N VAL A 95 -7.13 9.01 -9.37
CA VAL A 95 -7.25 10.08 -10.40
C VAL A 95 -6.43 9.81 -11.68
N LEU A 96 -5.97 8.58 -11.89
CA LEU A 96 -5.14 8.20 -13.05
C LEU A 96 -5.77 8.53 -14.40
N SER A 97 -7.10 8.44 -14.51
CA SER A 97 -7.85 8.72 -15.74
C SER A 97 -8.14 10.20 -15.96
N ASN A 98 -7.60 11.10 -15.12
CA ASN A 98 -7.93 12.52 -15.08
C ASN A 98 -9.45 12.76 -15.12
N PRO A 99 -10.20 12.24 -14.13
CA PRO A 99 -11.66 12.33 -14.14
C PRO A 99 -12.12 13.79 -14.05
N PRO A 100 -13.26 14.15 -14.66
CA PRO A 100 -13.77 15.53 -14.67
C PRO A 100 -14.22 16.03 -13.28
N ALA A 101 -14.39 15.12 -12.32
CA ALA A 101 -14.71 15.42 -10.93
C ALA A 101 -13.93 14.47 -10.01
N LEU A 102 -13.74 14.89 -8.74
CA LEU A 102 -13.05 14.07 -7.75
C LEU A 102 -13.84 12.77 -7.49
N PRO A 103 -13.23 11.59 -7.71
CA PRO A 103 -13.91 10.31 -7.51
C PRO A 103 -14.02 9.97 -6.02
N PRO A 104 -14.88 9.00 -5.65
CA PRO A 104 -14.96 8.51 -4.28
C PRO A 104 -13.63 7.92 -3.78
N ARG A 105 -13.53 7.74 -2.47
CA ARG A 105 -12.36 7.16 -1.79
C ARG A 105 -12.37 5.64 -1.95
N THR A 106 -11.86 5.15 -3.07
CA THR A 106 -11.91 3.74 -3.48
C THR A 106 -10.61 2.99 -3.25
N HIS A 107 -9.55 3.65 -2.81
CA HIS A 107 -8.23 3.04 -2.62
C HIS A 107 -7.81 3.04 -1.16
N ARG A 108 -7.34 1.90 -0.65
CA ARG A 108 -6.72 1.78 0.67
C ARG A 108 -5.21 1.75 0.50
N LEU A 109 -4.50 2.50 1.35
CA LEU A 109 -3.04 2.47 1.50
C LEU A 109 -2.68 2.69 2.98
N LEU A 110 -1.40 2.65 3.33
CA LEU A 110 -0.96 2.73 4.73
C LEU A 110 -0.12 3.98 4.98
N LEU A 111 -0.30 4.57 6.16
CA LEU A 111 0.63 5.50 6.77
C LEU A 111 1.44 4.75 7.84
N VAL A 112 2.76 4.83 7.75
CA VAL A 112 3.70 4.27 8.72
C VAL A 112 4.50 5.41 9.35
N GLU A 113 4.53 5.46 10.67
CA GLU A 113 5.37 6.37 11.44
C GLU A 113 6.59 5.61 11.94
N LEU A 114 7.77 6.08 11.57
CA LEU A 114 9.03 5.38 11.82
C LEU A 114 10.15 6.41 11.96
N GLU A 115 10.92 6.34 13.05
CA GLU A 115 12.07 7.25 13.30
C GLU A 115 11.70 8.73 13.16
N GLU A 116 10.55 9.14 13.72
CA GLU A 116 9.97 10.50 13.64
C GLU A 116 9.56 10.95 12.22
N GLU A 117 9.75 10.10 11.20
CA GLU A 117 9.33 10.33 9.83
C GLU A 117 7.98 9.65 9.54
N LYS A 118 7.25 10.22 8.58
CA LYS A 118 6.01 9.67 8.03
C LYS A 118 6.27 9.09 6.66
N TRP A 119 5.77 7.89 6.43
CA TRP A 119 5.92 7.15 5.19
C TRP A 119 4.56 6.65 4.72
N ILE A 120 4.31 6.68 3.41
CA ILE A 120 3.25 5.89 2.81
C ILE A 120 3.79 4.55 2.35
N ALA A 121 3.02 3.50 2.55
CA ALA A 121 3.26 2.17 2.00
C ALA A 121 1.99 1.68 1.31
N ASP A 122 2.13 1.07 0.13
CA ASP A 122 1.00 0.64 -0.67
C ASP A 122 1.37 -0.55 -1.55
N VAL A 123 0.95 -1.74 -1.12
CA VAL A 123 1.16 -3.01 -1.83
C VAL A 123 -0.06 -3.43 -2.65
N GLY A 124 -1.02 -2.52 -2.87
CA GLY A 124 -2.36 -2.88 -3.33
C GLY A 124 -2.97 -2.02 -4.44
N PHE A 125 -2.21 -1.15 -5.11
CA PHE A 125 -2.78 -0.24 -6.13
C PHE A 125 -3.16 -0.93 -7.45
N GLY A 126 -2.54 -2.07 -7.77
CA GLY A 126 -2.70 -2.78 -9.05
C GLY A 126 -1.52 -2.52 -9.99
N GLY A 127 -1.80 -2.07 -11.22
CA GLY A 127 -0.79 -1.99 -12.28
C GLY A 127 0.42 -1.08 -12.00
N GLN A 128 0.29 -0.08 -11.14
CA GLN A 128 1.36 0.85 -10.75
C GLN A 128 1.63 0.81 -9.23
N THR A 129 1.48 -0.36 -8.61
CA THR A 129 1.74 -0.56 -7.17
C THR A 129 3.16 -0.09 -6.80
N LEU A 130 3.27 0.68 -5.72
CA LEU A 130 4.58 1.09 -5.19
C LEU A 130 5.40 -0.14 -4.85
N THR A 131 6.72 -0.08 -5.06
CA THR A 131 7.62 -1.21 -4.70
C THR A 131 8.58 -0.89 -3.57
N ALA A 132 8.44 0.29 -2.99
CA ALA A 132 9.05 0.70 -1.73
C ALA A 132 8.16 1.76 -1.06
N PRO A 133 8.25 1.92 0.27
CA PRO A 133 7.64 3.04 0.98
C PRO A 133 8.18 4.38 0.48
N ILE A 134 7.32 5.40 0.48
CA ILE A 134 7.64 6.77 0.06
C ILE A 134 7.51 7.69 1.27
N ARG A 135 8.52 8.51 1.55
CA ARG A 135 8.47 9.55 2.59
C ARG A 135 7.40 10.57 2.27
N LEU A 136 6.60 10.94 3.26
CA LEU A 136 5.56 11.96 3.14
C LEU A 136 6.17 13.38 3.20
N VAL A 137 6.98 13.69 2.19
CA VAL A 137 7.69 14.97 2.02
C VAL A 137 7.30 15.56 0.66
N PRO A 138 6.86 16.83 0.60
CA PRO A 138 6.41 17.42 -0.65
C PRO A 138 7.58 17.65 -1.59
N ASP A 139 7.32 17.49 -2.89
CA ASP A 139 8.21 17.74 -4.03
C ASP A 139 9.50 16.91 -4.09
N LEU A 140 9.77 16.09 -3.07
CA LEU A 140 10.91 15.19 -3.03
C LEU A 140 10.72 14.05 -4.04
N VAL A 141 11.60 13.99 -5.03
CA VAL A 141 11.74 12.84 -5.93
C VAL A 141 12.39 11.68 -5.18
N GLN A 142 11.73 10.52 -5.21
CA GLN A 142 12.11 9.33 -4.47
C GLN A 142 12.15 8.12 -5.39
N THR A 143 13.31 7.49 -5.46
CA THR A 143 13.54 6.30 -6.29
C THR A 143 13.02 5.05 -5.59
N THR A 144 12.24 4.25 -6.31
CA THR A 144 11.85 2.89 -5.94
C THR A 144 12.45 1.89 -6.93
N PRO A 145 12.44 0.57 -6.64
CA PRO A 145 12.95 -0.42 -7.59
C PRO A 145 12.30 -0.41 -8.98
N HIS A 146 11.10 0.17 -9.15
CA HIS A 146 10.35 0.15 -10.41
C HIS A 146 9.93 1.54 -10.92
N GLY A 147 10.49 2.61 -10.37
CA GLY A 147 10.18 3.97 -10.84
C GLY A 147 10.50 5.06 -9.83
N GLU A 148 10.47 6.29 -10.30
CA GLU A 148 10.62 7.48 -9.48
C GLU A 148 9.25 8.07 -9.17
N TYR A 149 9.05 8.43 -7.92
CA TYR A 149 7.79 8.99 -7.45
C TYR A 149 8.05 10.31 -6.74
N ARG A 150 7.04 11.16 -6.70
CA ARG A 150 7.02 12.34 -5.82
C ARG A 150 5.64 12.51 -5.23
N LEU A 151 5.60 13.15 -4.08
CA LEU A 151 4.35 13.59 -3.47
C LEU A 151 4.22 15.10 -3.64
N LEU A 152 3.08 15.56 -4.14
CA LEU A 152 2.71 16.98 -4.10
C LEU A 152 1.77 17.20 -2.92
N GLN A 153 1.82 18.39 -2.34
CA GLN A 153 0.87 18.81 -1.31
C GLN A 153 -0.07 19.85 -1.92
N GLU A 154 -1.36 19.52 -1.98
CA GLU A 154 -2.42 20.36 -2.55
C GLU A 154 -3.43 20.69 -1.43
N GLY A 155 -3.18 21.79 -0.72
CA GLY A 155 -3.92 22.12 0.49
C GLY A 155 -3.70 21.04 1.57
N ASP A 156 -4.79 20.40 1.99
CA ASP A 156 -4.77 19.33 3.00
C ASP A 156 -4.56 17.93 2.39
N ASP A 157 -4.63 17.81 1.05
CA ASP A 157 -4.46 16.55 0.35
C ASP A 157 -3.02 16.37 -0.18
N TRP A 158 -2.63 15.10 -0.32
CA TRP A 158 -1.38 14.71 -0.96
C TRP A 158 -1.67 14.11 -2.33
N VAL A 159 -0.76 14.25 -3.28
CA VAL A 159 -0.88 13.62 -4.61
C VAL A 159 0.41 12.89 -4.94
N LEU A 160 0.34 11.56 -4.99
CA LEU A 160 1.41 10.70 -5.47
C LEU A 160 1.48 10.76 -7.00
N GLN A 161 2.64 11.09 -7.52
CA GLN A 161 2.89 11.11 -8.95
C GLN A 161 4.01 10.15 -9.29
N LEU A 162 3.80 9.35 -10.33
CA LEU A 162 4.88 8.61 -10.99
C LEU A 162 5.55 9.55 -12.00
N ILE A 163 6.87 9.66 -11.92
CA ILE A 163 7.68 10.45 -12.85
C ILE A 163 8.03 9.55 -14.03
N ILE A 164 7.45 9.87 -15.18
CA ILE A 164 7.78 9.21 -16.44
C ILE A 164 8.77 10.13 -17.17
N ILE A 165 10.02 9.70 -17.29
CA ILE A 165 11.02 10.39 -18.12
C ILE A 165 10.72 10.03 -19.59
N SER A 166 9.68 10.66 -20.16
CA SER A 166 9.38 10.64 -21.59
C SER A 166 8.46 11.82 -21.91
N ILE A 167 8.96 12.74 -22.73
CA ILE A 167 8.28 13.77 -23.54
C ILE A 167 6.74 13.82 -23.32
N GLY A 168 6.28 14.55 -22.30
CA GLY A 168 4.95 15.19 -22.33
C GLY A 168 3.72 14.47 -21.76
N SER A 169 3.78 13.50 -20.85
CA SER A 169 2.54 12.96 -20.19
C SER A 169 2.72 12.59 -18.72
N ARG A 170 1.83 13.09 -17.84
CA ARG A 170 1.85 12.95 -16.37
C ARG A 170 0.83 11.88 -15.90
N CYS A 171 1.21 11.01 -14.96
CA CYS A 171 0.30 10.08 -14.26
C CYS A 171 0.25 10.41 -12.76
N THR A 172 -0.96 10.58 -12.20
CA THR A 172 -1.22 11.07 -10.83
C THR A 172 -2.22 10.18 -10.08
N ALA A 173 -2.01 9.98 -8.78
CA ALA A 173 -2.94 9.37 -7.82
C ALA A 173 -3.02 10.25 -6.56
N SER A 174 -4.22 10.59 -6.05
CA SER A 174 -4.35 11.46 -4.86
C SER A 174 -4.59 10.67 -3.57
N ILE A 175 -3.83 11.03 -2.54
CA ILE A 175 -3.79 10.44 -1.21
C ILE A 175 -4.30 11.50 -0.22
N SER A 176 -5.41 11.25 0.45
CA SER A 176 -5.84 12.11 1.55
C SER A 176 -5.21 11.61 2.85
N ALA A 177 -4.34 12.40 3.47
CA ALA A 177 -3.68 12.05 4.74
C ALA A 177 -4.28 12.83 5.91
N SER A 178 -5.61 12.84 6.06
CA SER A 178 -6.22 13.40 7.27
C SER A 178 -6.11 12.41 8.44
N SER A 179 -5.46 12.87 9.51
CA SER A 179 -5.60 12.34 10.86
C SER A 179 -7.02 12.62 11.36
N ASN A 180 -7.78 11.59 11.73
CA ASN A 180 -9.01 11.70 12.55
C ASN A 180 -9.99 12.84 12.22
N LYS A 181 -10.20 13.16 10.94
CA LYS A 181 -11.37 13.92 10.51
C LYS A 181 -11.92 13.31 9.23
N ALA A 182 -13.11 12.73 9.37
CA ALA A 182 -14.07 12.70 8.29
C ALA A 182 -14.17 14.11 7.71
N ILE A 183 -14.00 14.23 6.39
CA ILE A 183 -14.35 15.45 5.67
C ILE A 183 -15.89 15.55 5.74
N MET A 184 -16.39 16.62 6.38
CA MET A 184 -17.63 17.27 5.90
C MET A 184 -17.26 18.01 4.62
#